data_AF-A0A2U3L279-F1
#
_entry.id   AF-A0A2U3L279-F1
#
_cell.length_a   1.000
_cell.length_b   1.000
_cell.length_c   1.000
_cell.angle_alpha   90.00
_cell.angle_beta   90.00
_cell.angle_gamma   90.00
#
_symmetry.space_group_name_H-M   'P 1'
#
loop_
_entity.id
_entity.type
_entity.pdbx_description
1 polymer ?
#
loop_
_entity_poly.entity_id
_entity_poly.type
_entity_poly.pdbx_seq_one_letter_code
_entity_poly.pdbx_strand_id
1 'polypeptide(L)'
;MINGKGYSSFDRSELYSYWNGFFIYENSSLITITEKEFNEEIAVEKRKAKPFIDSQQIINIILMRLSRRQNFHELFHELFHDQLPEANEGSILGMQLYTLILKDDKDWCYFVPKHPGHLFAHATYFIPLRRDLKDT
;
A
#
# COMPACT_ATOMS: atom_id res chain seq x y z
N MET A 1 7.63 -6.26 4.54
CA MET A 1 7.92 -7.71 4.50
C MET A 1 6.58 -8.42 4.39
N ILE A 2 6.43 -9.42 3.52
CA ILE A 2 5.25 -10.30 3.55
C ILE A 2 5.70 -11.59 4.22
N ASN A 3 5.05 -12.00 5.32
CA ASN A 3 5.38 -13.22 6.08
C ASN A 3 6.85 -13.30 6.56
N GLY A 4 7.44 -12.19 6.98
CA GLY A 4 8.81 -12.18 7.53
C GLY A 4 9.93 -12.37 6.49
N LYS A 5 9.62 -12.35 5.19
CA LYS A 5 10.62 -12.36 4.11
C LYS A 5 10.66 -11.03 3.37
N GLY A 6 11.87 -10.59 3.05
CA GLY A 6 12.10 -9.49 2.12
C GLY A 6 11.80 -9.92 0.68
N TYR A 7 11.16 -9.03 -0.09
CA TYR A 7 10.80 -9.28 -1.50
C TYR A 7 12.01 -9.63 -2.39
N SER A 8 13.21 -9.26 -1.95
CA SER A 8 14.49 -9.55 -2.58
C SER A 8 14.83 -11.04 -2.70
N SER A 9 14.10 -11.91 -2.00
CA SER A 9 14.33 -13.36 -1.99
C SER A 9 13.45 -14.16 -2.95
N PHE A 10 12.48 -13.53 -3.62
CA PHE A 10 11.64 -14.22 -4.61
C PHE A 10 12.36 -14.38 -5.95
N ASP A 11 12.28 -15.57 -6.54
CA ASP A 11 12.68 -15.78 -7.93
C ASP A 11 11.70 -15.02 -8.84
N ARG A 12 12.20 -13.96 -9.47
CA ARG A 12 11.38 -13.09 -10.32
C ARG A 12 10.89 -13.78 -11.60
N SER A 13 11.56 -14.86 -12.02
CA SER A 13 11.17 -15.62 -13.21
C SER A 13 9.92 -16.48 -12.98
N GLU A 14 9.58 -16.76 -11.72
CA GLU A 14 8.39 -17.52 -11.33
C GLU A 14 7.19 -16.62 -10.99
N LEU A 15 7.36 -15.30 -11.02
CA LEU A 15 6.31 -14.35 -10.68
C LEU A 15 5.50 -13.95 -11.92
N TYR A 16 4.19 -13.77 -11.73
CA TYR A 16 3.32 -13.20 -12.75
C TYR A 16 3.81 -11.80 -13.19
N SER A 17 3.55 -11.44 -14.45
CA SER A 17 4.02 -10.20 -15.09
C SER A 17 3.69 -8.92 -14.31
N TYR A 18 2.58 -8.87 -13.58
CA TYR A 18 2.20 -7.72 -12.75
C TYR A 18 3.18 -7.44 -11.59
N TRP A 19 3.94 -8.45 -11.13
CA TRP A 19 5.01 -8.26 -10.15
C TRP A 19 6.21 -7.49 -10.72
N ASN A 20 6.49 -7.62 -12.01
CA ASN A 20 7.52 -6.80 -12.65
C ASN A 20 7.14 -5.32 -12.59
N GLY A 21 5.84 -5.02 -12.72
CA GLY A 21 5.31 -3.68 -12.54
C GLY A 21 5.59 -3.13 -11.15
N PHE A 22 5.37 -3.94 -10.12
CA PHE A 22 5.72 -3.60 -8.74
C PHE A 22 7.22 -3.29 -8.57
N PHE A 23 8.13 -4.11 -9.10
CA PHE A 23 9.58 -3.88 -8.93
C PHE A 23 10.09 -2.66 -9.69
N ILE A 24 9.59 -2.43 -10.91
CA ILE A 24 9.90 -1.21 -11.67
C ILE A 24 9.45 0.01 -10.88
N TYR A 25 8.23 -0.04 -10.34
CA TYR A 25 7.67 1.05 -9.54
C TYR A 25 8.53 1.35 -8.29
N GLU A 26 8.92 0.31 -7.53
CA GLU A 26 9.68 0.46 -6.28
C GLU A 26 11.03 1.19 -6.48
N ASN A 27 11.62 1.08 -7.67
CA ASN A 27 12.89 1.72 -8.02
C ASN A 27 12.74 3.05 -8.76
N SER A 28 11.51 3.57 -8.86
CA SER A 28 11.20 4.80 -9.61
C SER A 28 11.01 6.02 -8.70
N SER A 29 10.93 7.21 -9.30
CA SER A 29 10.57 8.45 -8.57
C SER A 29 9.11 8.45 -8.07
N LEU A 30 8.24 7.59 -8.60
CA LEU A 30 6.83 7.51 -8.21
C LEU A 30 6.67 7.02 -6.76
N ILE A 31 7.62 6.22 -6.25
CA ILE A 31 7.54 5.72 -4.87
C ILE A 31 7.54 6.87 -3.87
N THR A 32 8.37 7.89 -4.09
CA THR A 32 8.46 9.07 -3.22
C THR A 32 7.17 9.86 -3.20
N ILE A 33 6.47 9.96 -4.34
CA ILE A 33 5.18 10.66 -4.43
C ILE A 33 4.13 9.87 -3.65
N THR A 34 4.09 8.56 -3.84
CA THR A 34 3.13 7.66 -3.18
C THR A 34 3.35 7.60 -1.68
N GLU A 35 4.60 7.49 -1.22
CA GLU A 35 4.96 7.53 0.20
C GLU A 35 4.57 8.86 0.84
N LYS A 36 4.79 9.98 0.15
CA LYS A 36 4.38 11.30 0.63
C LYS A 36 2.87 11.36 0.83
N GLU A 37 2.08 10.99 -0.18
CA GLU A 37 0.61 11.01 -0.08
C GLU A 37 0.10 10.06 1.00
N PHE A 38 0.71 8.88 1.12
CA PHE A 38 0.39 7.92 2.16
C PHE A 38 0.64 8.49 3.56
N ASN A 39 1.83 9.03 3.80
CA ASN A 39 2.21 9.59 5.10
C ASN A 39 1.34 10.81 5.48
N GLU A 40 1.02 11.67 4.51
CA GLU A 40 0.13 12.81 4.72
C GLU A 40 -1.28 12.36 5.13
N GLU A 41 -1.84 11.36 4.45
CA GLU A 41 -3.17 10.82 4.77
C GLU A 41 -3.20 10.15 6.15
N ILE A 42 -2.21 9.31 6.45
CA ILE A 42 -2.08 8.68 7.77
C ILE A 42 -1.94 9.75 8.87
N ALA A 43 -1.18 10.82 8.63
CA ALA A 43 -1.04 11.91 9.58
C ALA A 43 -2.35 12.68 9.81
N VAL A 44 -3.18 12.85 8.77
CA VAL A 44 -4.53 13.44 8.90
C VAL A 44 -5.41 12.57 9.79
N GLU A 45 -5.46 11.28 9.52
CA GLU A 45 -6.29 10.34 10.27
C GLU A 45 -5.85 10.21 11.73
N LYS A 46 -4.54 10.15 12.00
CA LYS A 46 -3.98 10.10 13.36
C LYS A 46 -4.32 11.33 14.21
N ARG A 47 -4.64 12.47 13.60
CA ARG A 47 -5.05 13.70 14.31
C ARG A 47 -6.53 13.73 14.70
N LYS A 48 -7.35 12.77 14.25
CA LYS A 48 -8.77 12.70 14.64
C LYS A 48 -8.90 12.36 16.12
N ALA A 49 -9.97 12.84 16.76
CA ALA A 49 -10.21 12.63 18.19
C ALA A 49 -10.33 11.14 18.58
N LYS A 50 -10.79 10.29 17.65
CA LYS A 50 -10.83 8.84 17.75
C LYS A 50 -10.27 8.26 16.45
N PRO A 51 -8.95 8.09 16.33
CA PRO A 51 -8.32 7.63 15.10
C PRO A 51 -8.72 6.16 14.87
N PHE A 52 -9.36 5.91 13.73
CA PHE A 52 -9.68 4.59 13.23
C PHE A 52 -9.31 4.59 11.75
N ILE A 53 -8.36 3.75 11.35
CA ILE A 53 -7.86 3.75 9.98
C ILE A 53 -8.08 2.37 9.37
N ASP A 54 -9.00 2.31 8.42
CA ASP A 54 -9.21 1.16 7.57
C ASP A 54 -8.25 1.26 6.37
N SER A 55 -7.38 0.26 6.19
CA SER A 55 -6.40 0.24 5.09
C SER A 55 -7.06 0.40 3.73
N GLN A 56 -8.21 -0.24 3.53
CA GLN A 56 -8.91 -0.20 2.25
C GLN A 56 -9.46 1.21 1.99
N GLN A 57 -9.97 1.88 3.01
CA GLN A 57 -10.44 3.26 2.89
C GLN A 57 -9.30 4.21 2.53
N ILE A 58 -8.17 4.10 3.23
CA ILE A 58 -7.00 4.95 2.95
C ILE A 58 -6.41 4.69 1.57
N ILE A 59 -6.24 3.42 1.21
CA ILE A 59 -5.76 3.03 -0.12
C ILE A 59 -6.67 3.63 -1.19
N ASN A 60 -8.00 3.52 -1.05
CA ASN A 60 -8.95 4.09 -2.01
C ASN A 60 -8.86 5.62 -2.09
N ILE A 61 -8.72 6.31 -0.95
CA ILE A 61 -8.57 7.77 -0.92
C ILE A 61 -7.30 8.20 -1.68
N ILE A 62 -6.18 7.54 -1.41
CA ILE A 62 -4.89 7.86 -2.05
C ILE A 62 -4.94 7.53 -3.54
N LEU A 63 -5.48 6.37 -3.92
CA LEU A 63 -5.66 5.97 -5.32
C LEU A 63 -6.47 7.02 -6.09
N MET A 64 -7.63 7.43 -5.56
CA MET A 64 -8.47 8.46 -6.20
C MET A 64 -7.76 9.81 -6.32
N ARG A 65 -6.88 10.15 -5.38
CA ARG A 65 -6.14 11.42 -5.41
C ARG A 65 -5.02 11.38 -6.43
N LEU A 66 -4.22 10.30 -6.45
CA LEU A 66 -3.12 10.11 -7.39
C LEU A 66 -3.63 9.98 -8.83
N SER A 67 -4.73 9.24 -9.05
CA SER A 67 -5.32 9.07 -10.38
C SER A 67 -5.87 10.37 -10.98
N ARG A 68 -6.08 11.41 -10.16
CA ARG A 68 -6.53 12.75 -10.61
C ARG A 68 -5.37 13.72 -10.80
N ARG A 69 -4.15 13.34 -10.44
CA ARG A 69 -2.96 14.19 -10.63
C ARG A 69 -2.36 13.93 -11.99
N GLN A 70 -2.49 14.91 -12.88
CA GLN A 70 -1.95 14.85 -14.23
C GLN A 70 -0.46 14.47 -14.26
N ASN A 71 0.38 15.16 -13.48
CA ASN A 71 1.82 14.87 -13.44
C ASN A 71 2.13 13.44 -12.94
N PHE A 72 1.31 12.89 -12.05
CA PHE A 72 1.52 11.51 -11.58
C PHE A 72 1.21 10.52 -12.69
N HIS A 73 0.08 10.72 -13.39
CA HIS A 73 -0.35 9.87 -14.50
C HIS A 73 0.65 9.91 -15.66
N GLU A 74 1.18 11.09 -16.01
CA GLU A 74 2.21 11.26 -17.04
C GLU A 74 3.49 10.49 -16.67
N LEU A 75 4.01 10.65 -15.45
CA LEU A 75 5.19 9.91 -14.98
C LEU A 75 4.96 8.39 -14.94
N PHE A 76 3.74 7.96 -14.58
CA PHE A 76 3.38 6.55 -14.60
C PHE A 76 3.40 6.00 -16.03
N HIS A 77 2.79 6.72 -16.97
CA HIS A 77 2.79 6.32 -18.37
C HIS A 77 4.21 6.29 -18.94
N GLU A 78 5.03 7.32 -18.72
CA GLU A 78 6.43 7.33 -19.16
C GLU A 78 7.23 6.12 -18.66
N LEU A 79 6.96 5.68 -17.43
CA LEU A 79 7.67 4.55 -16.83
C LEU A 79 7.23 3.18 -17.40
N PHE A 80 5.93 3.01 -17.67
CA PHE A 80 5.35 1.70 -17.97
C PHE A 80 4.96 1.49 -19.44
N HIS A 81 4.83 2.54 -20.24
CA HIS A 81 4.28 2.46 -21.60
C HIS A 81 5.00 1.43 -22.49
N ASP A 82 6.34 1.43 -22.44
CA ASP A 82 7.15 0.56 -23.31
C ASP A 82 7.43 -0.82 -22.69
N GLN A 83 7.44 -0.91 -21.35
CA GLN A 83 7.88 -2.13 -20.65
C GLN A 83 6.72 -3.04 -20.28
N LEU A 84 5.55 -2.47 -19.97
CA LEU A 84 4.36 -3.18 -19.53
C LEU A 84 3.10 -2.44 -20.04
N PRO A 85 2.76 -2.56 -21.34
CA PRO A 85 1.61 -1.87 -21.92
C PRO A 85 0.26 -2.29 -21.31
N GLU A 86 0.20 -3.47 -20.68
CA GLU A 86 -0.97 -3.94 -19.92
C GLU A 86 -0.91 -3.58 -18.43
N ALA A 87 0.06 -2.78 -17.99
CA ALA A 87 0.18 -2.34 -16.61
C ALA A 87 -1.05 -1.53 -16.20
N ASN A 88 -1.79 -2.05 -15.23
CA ASN A 88 -2.90 -1.34 -14.62
C ASN A 88 -2.37 -0.46 -13.48
N GLU A 89 -2.44 0.86 -13.66
CA GLU A 89 -2.00 1.86 -12.68
C GLU A 89 -2.58 1.61 -11.29
N GLY A 90 -3.89 1.39 -11.19
CA GLY A 90 -4.56 1.14 -9.91
C GLY A 90 -4.09 -0.13 -9.21
N SER A 91 -3.79 -1.19 -9.96
CA SER A 91 -3.31 -2.47 -9.41
C SER A 91 -1.89 -2.32 -8.86
N ILE A 92 -0.98 -1.71 -9.62
CA ILE A 92 0.41 -1.51 -9.22
C ILE A 92 0.48 -0.55 -8.03
N LEU A 93 -0.24 0.56 -8.07
CA LEU A 93 -0.36 1.49 -6.95
C LEU A 93 -0.95 0.81 -5.70
N GLY A 94 -2.00 0.01 -5.88
CA GLY A 94 -2.62 -0.74 -4.79
C GLY A 94 -1.61 -1.65 -4.09
N MET A 95 -0.81 -2.40 -4.85
CA MET A 95 0.25 -3.25 -4.32
C MET A 95 1.30 -2.45 -3.53
N GLN A 96 1.67 -1.27 -4.03
CA GLN A 96 2.64 -0.39 -3.38
C GLN A 96 2.11 0.17 -2.06
N LEU A 97 0.88 0.67 -2.05
CA LEU A 97 0.23 1.18 -0.84
C LEU A 97 0.04 0.09 0.21
N TYR A 98 -0.38 -1.11 -0.19
CA TYR A 98 -0.43 -2.26 0.72
C TYR A 98 0.95 -2.59 1.31
N THR A 99 2.01 -2.49 0.51
CA THR A 99 3.37 -2.73 0.98
C THR A 99 3.81 -1.70 2.02
N LEU A 100 3.43 -0.43 1.87
CA LEU A 100 3.72 0.61 2.87
C LEU A 100 3.02 0.31 4.20
N ILE A 101 1.76 -0.12 4.16
CA ILE A 101 1.01 -0.53 5.36
C ILE A 101 1.71 -1.70 6.06
N LEU A 102 2.15 -2.71 5.30
CA LEU A 102 2.86 -3.87 5.85
C LEU A 102 4.28 -3.57 6.36
N LYS A 103 4.86 -2.42 6.02
CA LYS A 103 6.15 -1.96 6.57
C LYS A 103 5.99 -1.24 7.91
N ASP A 104 4.80 -0.75 8.23
CA ASP A 104 4.48 -0.07 9.49
C ASP A 104 3.93 -1.07 10.52
N ASP A 105 4.81 -1.88 11.12
CA ASP A 105 4.42 -3.01 11.98
C ASP A 105 4.03 -2.63 13.42
N LYS A 106 4.36 -1.41 13.86
CA LYS A 106 4.16 -0.96 15.25
C LYS A 106 2.75 -0.49 15.54
N ASP A 107 2.02 -0.22 14.47
CA ASP A 107 0.83 0.59 14.52
C ASP A 107 -0.40 -0.24 14.09
N TRP A 108 -0.28 -1.13 13.10
CA TRP A 108 -1.43 -1.77 12.47
C TRP A 108 -1.85 -3.08 13.13
N CYS A 109 -3.16 -3.24 13.38
CA CYS A 109 -3.72 -4.51 13.82
C CYS A 109 -4.25 -5.28 12.61
N TYR A 110 -3.59 -6.40 12.33
CA TYR A 110 -3.90 -7.21 11.17
C TYR A 110 -5.01 -8.21 11.48
N PHE A 111 -6.11 -8.15 10.72
CA PHE A 111 -7.14 -9.18 10.77
C PHE A 111 -7.01 -10.06 9.53
N VAL A 112 -6.82 -11.37 9.75
CA VAL A 112 -6.80 -12.35 8.65
C VAL A 112 -8.15 -12.28 7.92
N PRO A 113 -8.18 -12.10 6.59
CA PRO A 113 -9.41 -12.00 5.83
C PRO A 113 -10.18 -13.32 5.95
N LYS A 114 -11.49 -13.23 6.23
CA LYS A 114 -12.38 -14.39 6.37
C LYS A 114 -12.52 -15.23 5.08
N HIS A 115 -12.03 -14.73 3.94
CA HIS A 115 -12.20 -15.37 2.64
C HIS A 115 -10.84 -15.65 1.96
N PRO A 116 -10.58 -16.91 1.55
CA PRO A 116 -9.29 -17.34 0.99
C PRO A 116 -8.96 -16.78 -0.41
N GLY A 117 -9.86 -16.00 -1.03
CA GLY A 117 -9.64 -15.37 -2.34
C GLY A 117 -9.07 -13.95 -2.30
N HIS A 118 -8.93 -13.33 -1.11
CA HIS A 118 -8.38 -11.98 -0.97
C HIS A 118 -6.87 -12.08 -0.67
N LEU A 119 -6.04 -11.80 -1.68
CA LEU A 119 -4.57 -11.84 -1.60
C LEU A 119 -3.97 -10.76 -0.67
N PHE A 120 -4.75 -9.72 -0.35
CA PHE A 120 -4.35 -8.68 0.58
C PHE A 120 -5.35 -8.64 1.73
N ALA A 121 -4.88 -8.86 2.95
CA ALA A 121 -5.71 -8.74 4.13
C ALA A 121 -6.13 -7.29 4.37
N HIS A 122 -7.30 -7.14 4.97
CA HIS A 122 -7.74 -5.87 5.54
C HIS A 122 -6.87 -5.60 6.78
N ALA A 123 -5.92 -4.68 6.66
CA ALA A 123 -5.18 -4.18 7.81
C ALA A 123 -6.02 -3.05 8.43
N THR A 124 -6.35 -3.15 9.71
CA THR A 124 -7.09 -2.09 10.41
C THR A 124 -6.18 -1.51 11.48
N TYR A 125 -5.83 -0.25 11.34
CA TYR A 125 -5.19 0.50 12.42
C TYR A 125 -6.26 0.89 13.45
N PHE A 126 -6.04 0.51 14.70
CA PHE A 126 -6.70 1.15 15.82
C PHE A 126 -5.61 1.51 16.84
N ILE A 127 -5.64 2.72 17.38
CA ILE A 127 -4.88 3.03 18.59
C ILE A 127 -5.76 2.56 19.76
N PRO A 128 -5.41 1.48 20.49
CA PRO A 128 -6.13 1.16 21.70
C PRO A 128 -6.08 2.36 22.64
N LEU A 129 -7.22 2.75 23.21
CA LEU A 129 -7.20 3.67 24.33
C LEU A 129 -6.28 3.04 25.39
N ARG A 130 -5.33 3.80 25.93
CA ARG A 130 -4.39 3.37 27.01
C ARG A 130 -5.06 2.71 28.23
N ARG A 131 -6.40 2.62 28.27
CA ARG A 131 -7.20 1.96 29.31
C ARG A 131 -7.46 0.47 29.04
N ASP A 132 -7.17 -0.04 27.84
CA ASP A 132 -7.50 -1.42 27.47
C ASP A 132 -6.32 -2.42 27.62
N LEU A 133 -5.18 -1.97 28.15
CA LEU A 133 -4.02 -2.81 28.50
C LEU A 133 -3.92 -3.08 30.01
N LYS A 134 -5.06 -3.16 30.71
CA LYS A 134 -5.12 -3.83 32.01
C LYS A 134 -5.76 -5.19 31.81
N ASP A 135 -4.97 -6.20 32.14
CA ASP A 135 -5.32 -7.61 32.30
C ASP A 135 -5.32 -8.44 31.00
N THR A 136 -4.12 -8.88 30.58
CA THR A 136 -3.89 -10.28 30.19
C THR A 136 -2.44 -10.67 30.42
#